data_AF-A0A7J8SYM1-F1
#
_entry.id   AF-A0A7J8SYM1-F1
#
_cell.length_a   1.000
_cell.length_b   1.000
_cell.length_c   1.000
_cell.angle_alpha   90.00
_cell.angle_beta   90.00
_cell.angle_gamma   90.00
#
_symmetry.space_group_name_H-M   'P 1'
#
loop_
_entity.id
_entity.type
_entity.pdbx_description
1 polymer ?
#
loop_
_entity_poly.entity_id
_entity_poly.type
_entity_poly.pdbx_seq_one_letter_code
_entity_poly.pdbx_strand_id
1 'polypeptide(L)'
;MELQMEYLAVDKQTEKKRARCSSAKVERKIIEKNRRNHMKNLYASLNSLLPHRNSKEPLSLPDQIDEAVNYITKLKTRMNESREKKESLMSRKRSYTCADTITSETTASLKSPEIKMNENGSAMEVVLTTGKDSQFMFYEMIYIIHQHGAQVLNASFSILGNTVFHIVHAEIGAFVGAQIIKDKLKRLVKGSSCEEELQQELWNYQIHPETWDLNYEIYSEAWDFPIMLGSTYMP
;
A
#
# COMPACT_ATOMS: atom_id res chain seq x y z
N MET A 1 -16.46 53.27 57.56
CA MET A 1 -17.18 52.81 56.36
C MET A 1 -16.21 52.39 55.26
N GLU A 2 -15.18 53.19 54.96
CA GLU A 2 -14.14 52.84 53.96
C GLU A 2 -13.34 51.56 54.29
N LEU A 3 -12.91 51.40 55.54
CA LEU A 3 -12.16 50.20 55.97
C LEU A 3 -12.94 48.89 55.81
N GLN A 4 -14.28 48.94 55.96
CA GLN A 4 -15.14 47.76 55.73
C GLN A 4 -15.29 47.46 54.24
N MET A 5 -15.29 48.48 53.37
CA MET A 5 -15.35 48.30 51.93
C MET A 5 -14.04 47.74 51.37
N GLU A 6 -12.91 48.13 51.92
CA GLU A 6 -11.59 47.62 51.53
C GLU A 6 -11.40 46.15 51.93
N TYR A 7 -11.82 45.77 53.15
CA TYR A 7 -11.77 44.37 53.61
C TYR A 7 -12.63 43.44 52.73
N LEU A 8 -13.86 43.86 52.42
CA LEU A 8 -14.76 43.11 51.54
C LEU A 8 -14.23 43.01 50.10
N ALA A 9 -13.46 43.99 49.63
CA ALA A 9 -12.82 43.94 48.31
C ALA A 9 -11.66 42.94 48.27
N VAL A 10 -10.85 42.88 49.33
CA VAL A 10 -9.73 41.91 49.47
C VAL A 10 -10.25 40.48 49.55
N ASP A 11 -11.32 40.21 50.31
CA ASP A 11 -11.93 38.88 50.40
C ASP A 11 -12.47 38.42 49.04
N LYS A 12 -13.18 39.29 48.31
CA LYS A 12 -13.64 38.97 46.95
C LYS A 12 -12.49 38.67 45.98
N GLN A 13 -11.37 39.40 46.10
CA GLN A 13 -10.19 39.20 45.26
C GLN A 13 -9.49 37.86 45.56
N THR A 14 -9.39 37.47 46.84
CA THR A 14 -8.78 36.19 47.25
C THR A 14 -9.65 34.99 46.85
N GLU A 15 -10.97 35.11 46.96
CA GLU A 15 -11.92 34.07 46.57
C GLU A 15 -11.93 33.85 45.05
N LYS A 16 -11.90 34.92 44.25
CA LYS A 16 -11.75 34.86 42.79
C LYS A 16 -10.43 34.20 42.36
N LYS A 17 -9.32 34.48 43.07
CA LYS A 17 -8.03 33.82 42.82
C LYS A 17 -8.06 32.33 43.16
N ARG A 18 -8.69 31.94 44.28
CA ARG A 18 -8.87 30.53 44.68
C ARG A 18 -9.72 29.76 43.66
N ALA A 19 -10.82 30.34 43.19
CA ALA A 19 -11.69 29.74 42.18
C ALA A 19 -10.98 29.52 40.82
N ARG A 20 -10.14 30.49 40.39
CA ARG A 20 -9.30 30.33 39.19
C ARG A 20 -8.25 29.22 39.35
N CYS A 21 -7.61 29.13 40.52
CA CYS A 21 -6.64 28.08 40.81
C CYS A 21 -7.27 26.69 40.84
N SER A 22 -8.46 26.53 41.42
CA SER A 22 -9.21 25.27 41.39
C SER A 22 -9.64 24.90 39.98
N SER A 23 -10.11 25.86 39.18
CA SER A 23 -10.47 25.63 37.76
C SER A 23 -9.26 25.17 36.95
N ALA A 24 -8.11 25.85 37.06
CA ALA A 24 -6.88 25.45 36.38
C ALA A 24 -6.36 24.07 36.83
N LYS A 25 -6.61 23.68 38.10
CA LYS A 25 -6.28 22.33 38.60
C LYS A 25 -7.20 21.26 38.00
N VAL A 26 -8.49 21.56 37.80
CA VAL A 26 -9.44 20.67 37.13
C VAL A 26 -9.10 20.54 35.65
N GLU A 27 -8.81 21.64 34.98
CA GLU A 27 -8.40 21.66 33.57
C GLU A 27 -7.16 20.81 33.32
N ARG A 28 -6.10 20.98 34.13
CA ARG A 28 -4.89 20.13 34.06
C ARG A 28 -5.21 18.64 34.22
N LYS A 29 -6.13 18.29 35.13
CA LYS A 29 -6.56 16.88 35.31
C LYS A 29 -7.30 16.33 34.09
N ILE A 30 -8.12 17.15 33.43
CA ILE A 30 -8.85 16.76 32.21
C ILE A 30 -7.87 16.58 31.05
N ILE A 31 -6.94 17.52 30.85
CA ILE A 31 -5.91 17.46 29.81
C ILE A 31 -5.08 16.17 29.96
N GLU A 32 -4.59 15.89 31.17
CA GLU A 32 -3.80 14.68 31.42
C GLU A 32 -4.64 13.40 31.25
N LYS A 33 -5.92 13.41 31.63
CA LYS A 33 -6.82 12.28 31.37
C LYS A 33 -7.00 12.05 29.86
N ASN A 34 -7.20 13.11 29.08
CA ASN A 34 -7.33 13.03 27.63
C ASN A 34 -6.05 12.49 26.99
N ARG A 35 -4.88 12.96 27.43
CA ARG A 35 -3.57 12.45 26.98
C ARG A 35 -3.42 10.95 27.24
N ARG A 36 -3.78 10.46 28.44
CA ARG A 36 -3.73 9.02 28.77
C ARG A 36 -4.72 8.19 27.97
N ASN A 37 -5.94 8.70 27.76
CA ASN A 37 -6.95 8.03 26.96
C ASN A 37 -6.51 7.92 25.49
N HIS A 38 -5.93 9.00 24.95
CA HIS A 38 -5.38 8.99 23.60
C HIS A 38 -4.29 7.93 23.45
N MET A 39 -3.32 7.90 24.37
CA MET A 39 -2.26 6.89 24.38
C MET A 39 -2.81 5.46 24.46
N LYS A 40 -3.81 5.22 25.32
CA LYS A 40 -4.49 3.91 25.42
C LYS A 40 -5.14 3.49 24.10
N ASN A 41 -5.78 4.42 23.40
CA ASN A 41 -6.40 4.15 22.11
C ASN A 41 -5.36 3.79 21.05
N LEU A 42 -4.22 4.49 21.02
CA LEU A 42 -3.12 4.17 20.09
C LEU A 42 -2.58 2.75 20.31
N TYR A 43 -2.35 2.35 21.57
CA TYR A 43 -1.94 0.97 21.86
C TYR A 43 -2.98 -0.07 21.45
N ALA A 44 -4.27 0.21 21.67
CA ALA A 44 -5.34 -0.68 21.22
C ALA A 44 -5.36 -0.83 19.68
N SER A 45 -5.22 0.28 18.96
CA SER A 45 -5.10 0.27 17.49
C SER A 45 -3.87 -0.50 17.03
N LEU A 46 -2.70 -0.28 17.65
CA LEU A 46 -1.47 -1.00 17.33
C LEU A 46 -1.67 -2.52 17.48
N ASN A 47 -2.16 -2.96 18.64
CA ASN A 47 -2.38 -4.38 18.94
C ASN A 47 -3.39 -5.03 17.99
N SER A 48 -4.37 -4.27 17.48
CA SER A 48 -5.34 -4.77 16.50
C SER A 48 -4.73 -5.10 15.13
N LEU A 49 -3.59 -4.49 14.81
CA LEU A 49 -2.85 -4.71 13.55
C LEU A 49 -1.85 -5.87 13.65
N LEU A 50 -1.58 -6.35 14.87
CA LEU A 50 -0.67 -7.47 15.10
C LEU A 50 -1.37 -8.82 14.92
N PRO A 51 -0.64 -9.86 14.49
CA PRO A 51 -1.19 -11.21 14.41
C PRO A 51 -1.78 -11.67 15.74
N HIS A 52 -2.93 -12.35 15.69
CA HIS A 52 -3.60 -12.81 16.90
C HIS A 52 -2.70 -13.77 17.69
N ARG A 53 -2.38 -13.39 18.93
CA ARG A 53 -1.65 -14.26 19.86
C ARG A 53 -2.59 -15.26 20.51
N ASN A 54 -2.20 -16.53 20.48
CA ASN A 54 -2.93 -17.62 21.15
C ASN A 54 -2.70 -17.65 22.68
N SER A 55 -1.85 -16.78 23.23
CA SER A 55 -1.52 -16.73 24.66
C SER A 55 -2.56 -15.93 25.42
N LYS A 56 -3.15 -16.53 26.47
CA LYS A 56 -4.17 -15.91 27.33
C LYS A 56 -3.61 -14.89 28.33
N GLU A 57 -2.33 -14.56 28.25
CA GLU A 57 -1.64 -13.72 29.23
C GLU A 57 -1.42 -12.30 28.67
N PRO A 58 -1.85 -11.24 29.39
CA PRO A 58 -1.67 -9.87 28.95
C PRO A 58 -0.19 -9.48 29.02
N LEU A 59 0.38 -9.08 27.88
CA LEU A 59 1.76 -8.61 27.79
C LEU A 59 1.94 -7.26 28.47
N SER A 60 3.15 -7.01 28.96
CA SER A 60 3.53 -5.67 29.41
C SER A 60 3.53 -4.69 28.22
N LEU A 61 3.34 -3.39 28.48
CA LEU A 61 3.34 -2.37 27.42
C LEU A 61 4.64 -2.36 26.60
N PRO A 62 5.84 -2.47 27.21
CA PRO A 62 7.10 -2.60 26.45
C PRO A 62 7.11 -3.83 25.54
N ASP A 63 6.68 -5.00 26.04
CA ASP A 63 6.68 -6.24 25.25
C ASP A 63 5.73 -6.15 24.03
N GLN A 64 4.62 -5.41 24.16
CA GLN A 64 3.69 -5.16 23.05
C GLN A 64 4.35 -4.30 21.95
N ILE A 65 5.16 -3.32 22.34
CA ILE A 65 5.93 -2.49 21.39
C ILE A 65 7.00 -3.33 20.72
N ASP A 66 7.76 -4.12 21.49
CA ASP A 66 8.80 -5.00 20.94
C ASP A 66 8.22 -6.04 19.97
N GLU A 67 7.03 -6.57 20.27
CA GLU A 67 6.31 -7.42 19.32
C GLU A 67 5.99 -6.70 18.02
N ALA A 68 5.48 -5.46 18.09
CA ALA A 68 5.19 -4.68 16.90
C ALA A 68 6.45 -4.44 16.05
N VAL A 69 7.57 -4.11 16.69
CA VAL A 69 8.88 -3.93 16.02
C VAL A 69 9.33 -5.23 15.34
N ASN A 70 9.22 -6.35 16.04
CA ASN A 70 9.55 -7.66 15.49
C ASN A 70 8.65 -8.03 14.30
N TYR A 71 7.36 -7.71 14.39
CA TYR A 71 6.41 -7.96 13.31
C TYR A 71 6.72 -7.13 12.06
N ILE A 72 7.03 -5.83 12.22
CA ILE A 72 7.46 -4.95 11.13
C ILE A 72 8.72 -5.51 10.46
N THR A 73 9.71 -5.92 11.26
CA THR A 73 10.95 -6.52 10.75
C THR A 73 10.67 -7.78 9.95
N LYS A 74 9.83 -8.69 10.47
CA LYS A 74 9.42 -9.91 9.77
C LYS A 74 8.72 -9.62 8.44
N LEU A 75 7.83 -8.63 8.40
CA LEU A 75 7.15 -8.22 7.17
C LEU A 75 8.14 -7.68 6.14
N LYS A 76 9.11 -6.85 6.57
CA LYS A 76 10.17 -6.31 5.71
C LYS A 76 11.00 -7.43 5.07
N THR A 77 11.40 -8.43 5.85
CA THR A 77 12.15 -9.59 5.35
C THR A 77 11.33 -10.38 4.33
N ARG A 78 10.08 -10.74 4.64
CA ARG A 78 9.19 -11.50 3.73
C ARG A 78 8.95 -10.76 2.41
N MET A 79 8.85 -9.44 2.47
CA MET A 79 8.71 -8.59 1.28
C MET A 79 9.97 -8.66 0.42
N ASN A 80 11.17 -8.55 1.03
CA ASN A 80 12.43 -8.67 0.30
C ASN A 80 12.62 -10.04 -0.35
N GLU A 81 12.34 -11.13 0.37
CA GLU A 81 12.36 -12.50 -0.17
C GLU A 81 11.41 -12.67 -1.35
N SER A 82 10.21 -12.10 -1.26
CA SER A 82 9.22 -12.14 -2.34
C SER A 82 9.69 -11.37 -3.57
N ARG A 83 10.38 -10.24 -3.37
CA ARG A 83 10.99 -9.43 -4.44
C ARG A 83 12.14 -10.17 -5.12
N GLU A 84 13.09 -10.70 -4.36
CA GLU A 84 14.21 -11.49 -4.91
C GLU A 84 13.70 -12.70 -5.69
N LYS A 85 12.69 -13.39 -5.17
CA LYS A 85 12.05 -14.52 -5.88
C LYS A 85 11.42 -14.06 -7.19
N LYS A 86 10.72 -12.92 -7.22
CA LYS A 86 10.17 -12.33 -8.45
C LYS A 86 11.29 -12.04 -9.46
N GLU A 87 12.34 -11.34 -9.04
CA GLU A 87 13.47 -10.98 -9.90
C GLU A 87 14.20 -12.22 -10.45
N SER A 88 14.39 -13.26 -9.64
CA SER A 88 15.01 -14.52 -10.08
C SER A 88 14.19 -15.23 -11.17
N LEU A 89 12.85 -15.18 -11.08
CA LEU A 89 11.95 -15.76 -12.06
C LEU A 89 11.86 -14.91 -13.34
N MET A 90 11.97 -13.58 -13.21
CA MET A 90 11.96 -12.65 -14.34
C MET A 90 13.30 -12.61 -15.09
N SER A 91 14.44 -12.72 -14.39
CA SER A 91 15.79 -12.70 -14.97
C SER A 91 16.05 -13.85 -15.93
N ARG A 92 15.24 -14.92 -15.86
CA ARG A 92 15.17 -15.93 -16.91
C ARG A 92 14.37 -15.37 -18.10
N LYS A 93 14.98 -14.40 -18.80
CA LYS A 93 14.54 -13.92 -20.11
C LYS A 93 14.30 -15.14 -20.99
N ARG A 94 13.03 -15.51 -21.21
CA ARG A 94 12.70 -16.54 -22.20
C ARG A 94 13.00 -15.91 -23.54
N SER A 95 14.18 -16.21 -24.07
CA SER A 95 14.57 -15.85 -25.43
C SER A 95 13.53 -16.45 -26.38
N TYR A 96 12.66 -15.61 -26.94
CA TYR A 96 11.83 -15.96 -28.09
C TYR A 96 12.70 -15.91 -29.35
N THR A 97 13.76 -16.71 -29.37
CA THR A 97 14.45 -17.03 -30.62
C THR A 97 13.66 -18.15 -31.25
N CYS A 98 12.77 -17.80 -32.18
CA CYS A 98 12.36 -18.71 -33.23
C CYS A 98 13.64 -19.18 -33.92
N ALA A 99 14.08 -20.39 -33.60
CA ALA A 99 15.13 -21.05 -34.33
C ALA A 99 14.53 -21.46 -35.68
N ASP A 100 14.69 -20.58 -36.67
CA ASP A 100 14.52 -20.91 -38.07
C ASP A 100 15.73 -21.75 -38.50
N THR A 101 15.81 -22.98 -37.97
CA THR A 101 16.78 -23.97 -38.44
C THR A 101 16.01 -24.93 -39.34
N ILE A 102 16.09 -24.67 -40.64
CA ILE A 102 15.67 -25.58 -41.69
C ILE A 102 16.51 -26.86 -41.57
N THR A 103 16.00 -27.85 -40.85
CA THR A 103 16.42 -29.25 -41.00
C THR A 103 15.21 -30.17 -40.88
N SER A 104 15.07 -31.02 -41.89
CA SER A 104 13.97 -31.94 -42.19
C SER A 104 13.35 -32.69 -41.00
N GLU A 105 12.03 -32.88 -41.13
CA GLU A 105 11.22 -34.01 -40.66
C GLU A 105 10.76 -34.08 -39.19
N THR A 106 9.43 -33.86 -39.04
CA THR A 106 8.56 -34.29 -37.92
C THR A 106 8.75 -33.61 -36.56
N THR A 107 8.64 -32.28 -36.51
CA THR A 107 8.19 -31.60 -35.28
C THR A 107 7.18 -30.52 -35.63
N ALA A 108 6.06 -30.51 -34.90
CA ALA A 108 4.97 -29.58 -35.13
C ALA A 108 5.47 -28.14 -35.09
N SER A 109 5.46 -27.47 -36.24
CA SER A 109 5.67 -26.03 -36.35
C SER A 109 4.85 -25.33 -35.27
N LEU A 110 5.55 -24.77 -34.27
CA LEU A 110 4.91 -23.99 -33.21
C LEU A 110 4.35 -22.74 -33.88
N LYS A 111 3.03 -22.76 -34.13
CA LYS A 111 2.33 -21.60 -34.69
C LYS A 111 2.60 -20.39 -33.79
N SER A 112 3.12 -19.32 -34.38
CA SER A 112 3.30 -18.04 -33.69
C SER A 112 1.98 -17.60 -33.07
N PRO A 113 2.00 -16.99 -31.87
CA PRO A 113 0.79 -16.45 -31.26
C PRO A 113 0.09 -15.49 -32.22
N GLU A 114 -1.23 -15.52 -32.26
CA GLU A 114 -2.04 -14.62 -33.08
C GLU A 114 -3.11 -13.97 -32.20
N ILE A 115 -3.33 -12.66 -32.36
CA ILE A 115 -4.37 -11.94 -31.62
C ILE A 115 -5.33 -11.25 -32.57
N LYS A 116 -6.62 -11.44 -32.33
CA LYS A 116 -7.73 -10.80 -33.04
C LYS A 116 -8.54 -10.00 -32.03
N MET A 117 -8.99 -8.83 -32.45
CA MET A 117 -9.74 -7.91 -31.60
C MET A 117 -10.96 -7.45 -32.38
N ASN A 118 -12.13 -7.62 -31.80
CA ASN A 118 -13.38 -7.15 -32.35
C ASN A 118 -13.98 -6.11 -31.40
N GLU A 119 -14.37 -4.96 -31.94
CA GLU A 119 -14.97 -3.88 -31.15
C GLU A 119 -16.38 -3.61 -31.67
N ASN A 120 -17.33 -3.55 -30.75
CA ASN A 120 -18.72 -3.24 -31.04
C ASN A 120 -19.25 -2.23 -30.00
N GLY A 121 -19.04 -0.94 -30.27
CA GLY A 121 -19.38 0.13 -29.34
C GLY A 121 -18.45 0.13 -28.11
N SER A 122 -19.02 0.01 -26.91
CA SER A 122 -18.24 -0.14 -25.66
C SER A 122 -17.74 -1.56 -25.43
N ALA A 123 -18.28 -2.56 -26.14
CA ALA A 123 -17.87 -3.94 -25.98
C ALA A 123 -16.63 -4.26 -26.84
N MET A 124 -15.64 -4.91 -26.24
CA MET A 124 -14.45 -5.43 -26.90
C MET A 124 -14.31 -6.92 -26.63
N GLU A 125 -14.08 -7.68 -27.70
CA GLU A 125 -13.72 -9.09 -27.66
C GLU A 125 -12.29 -9.25 -28.15
N VAL A 126 -11.47 -9.92 -27.36
CA VAL A 126 -10.08 -10.23 -27.69
C VAL A 126 -9.93 -11.74 -27.75
N VAL A 127 -9.48 -12.23 -28.90
CA VAL A 127 -9.21 -13.65 -29.15
C VAL A 127 -7.71 -13.82 -29.36
N LEU A 128 -7.06 -14.51 -28.43
CA LEU A 128 -5.64 -14.84 -28.48
C LEU A 128 -5.48 -16.34 -28.75
N THR A 129 -4.72 -16.68 -29.78
CA THR A 129 -4.40 -18.06 -30.16
C THR A 129 -2.95 -18.34 -29.83
N THR A 130 -2.67 -19.36 -29.01
CA THR A 130 -1.31 -19.72 -28.59
C THR A 130 -1.05 -21.23 -28.67
N GLY A 131 0.22 -21.63 -28.53
CA GLY A 131 0.57 -23.00 -28.16
C GLY A 131 0.29 -23.28 -26.68
N LYS A 132 0.45 -24.54 -26.26
CA LYS A 132 0.28 -24.99 -24.86
C LYS A 132 1.31 -24.35 -23.90
N ASP A 133 2.47 -23.97 -24.41
CA ASP A 133 3.59 -23.46 -23.61
C ASP A 133 3.51 -21.94 -23.33
N SER A 134 2.47 -21.26 -23.82
CA SER A 134 2.33 -19.79 -23.74
C SER A 134 1.13 -19.34 -22.91
N GLN A 135 0.72 -20.11 -21.91
CA GLN A 135 -0.42 -19.77 -21.03
C GLN A 135 -0.25 -18.42 -20.31
N PHE A 136 0.98 -17.97 -20.08
CA PHE A 136 1.26 -16.66 -19.45
C PHE A 136 0.68 -15.49 -20.27
N MET A 137 0.64 -15.61 -21.60
CA MET A 137 0.12 -14.57 -22.50
C MET A 137 -1.36 -14.28 -22.25
N PHE A 138 -2.12 -15.29 -21.77
CA PHE A 138 -3.52 -15.11 -21.41
C PHE A 138 -3.66 -14.18 -20.20
N TYR A 139 -2.89 -14.44 -19.15
CA TYR A 139 -2.88 -13.61 -17.95
C TYR A 139 -2.38 -12.19 -18.24
N GLU A 140 -1.36 -12.06 -19.10
CA GLU A 140 -0.83 -10.77 -19.52
C GLU A 140 -1.85 -9.97 -20.35
N MET A 141 -2.60 -10.63 -21.24
CA MET A 141 -3.71 -10.01 -21.96
C MET A 141 -4.80 -9.47 -21.01
N ILE A 142 -5.25 -10.28 -20.05
CA ILE A 142 -6.24 -9.86 -19.04
C ILE A 142 -5.72 -8.66 -18.24
N TYR A 143 -4.45 -8.70 -17.84
CA TYR A 143 -3.80 -7.62 -17.10
C TYR A 143 -3.75 -6.31 -17.91
N ILE A 144 -3.34 -6.36 -19.18
CA ILE A 144 -3.29 -5.19 -20.06
C ILE A 144 -4.68 -4.55 -20.20
N ILE A 145 -5.72 -5.37 -20.39
CA ILE A 145 -7.10 -4.89 -20.51
C ILE A 145 -7.53 -4.17 -19.22
N HIS A 146 -7.35 -4.81 -18.07
CA HIS A 146 -7.75 -4.25 -16.78
C HIS A 146 -6.99 -2.96 -16.43
N GLN A 147 -5.68 -2.91 -16.67
CA GLN A 147 -4.85 -1.74 -16.33
C GLN A 147 -5.26 -0.46 -17.07
N HIS A 148 -5.78 -0.58 -18.28
CA HIS A 148 -6.18 0.58 -19.10
C HIS A 148 -7.67 0.89 -18.97
N GLY A 149 -8.29 0.50 -17.85
CA GLY A 149 -9.64 0.92 -17.47
C GLY A 149 -10.76 0.18 -18.19
N ALA A 150 -10.48 -0.97 -18.82
CA ALA A 150 -11.52 -1.83 -19.36
C ALA A 150 -11.95 -2.88 -18.33
N GLN A 151 -13.26 -3.00 -18.12
CA GLN A 151 -13.83 -3.97 -17.20
C GLN A 151 -13.92 -5.33 -17.91
N VAL A 152 -13.20 -6.33 -17.38
CA VAL A 152 -13.30 -7.70 -17.90
C VAL A 152 -14.61 -8.33 -17.44
N LEU A 153 -15.48 -8.68 -18.39
CA LEU A 153 -16.79 -9.29 -18.14
C LEU A 153 -16.71 -10.82 -18.13
N ASN A 154 -15.98 -11.38 -19.09
CA ASN A 154 -15.82 -12.83 -19.24
C ASN A 154 -14.42 -13.14 -19.76
N ALA A 155 -13.83 -14.22 -19.26
CA ALA A 155 -12.55 -14.74 -19.73
C ALA A 155 -12.63 -16.26 -19.76
N SER A 156 -12.40 -16.83 -20.94
CA SER A 156 -12.50 -18.27 -21.16
C SER A 156 -11.38 -18.75 -22.05
N PHE A 157 -11.08 -20.05 -22.00
CA PHE A 157 -10.14 -20.68 -22.90
C PHE A 157 -10.67 -22.02 -23.37
N SER A 158 -10.24 -22.45 -24.54
CA SER A 158 -10.50 -23.77 -25.09
C SER A 158 -9.23 -24.35 -25.71
N ILE A 159 -9.09 -25.67 -25.67
CA ILE A 159 -7.91 -26.36 -26.18
C ILE A 159 -8.34 -27.22 -27.36
N LEU A 160 -7.69 -27.04 -28.51
CA LEU A 160 -7.90 -27.85 -29.70
C LEU A 160 -6.55 -28.38 -30.20
N GLY A 161 -6.29 -29.66 -29.95
CA GLY A 161 -5.02 -30.30 -30.31
C GLY A 161 -3.84 -29.67 -29.57
N ASN A 162 -2.95 -29.00 -30.31
CA ASN A 162 -1.79 -28.29 -29.76
C ASN A 162 -1.99 -26.76 -29.68
N THR A 163 -3.19 -26.28 -30.01
CA THR A 163 -3.54 -24.86 -29.97
C THR A 163 -4.48 -24.59 -28.81
N VAL A 164 -4.27 -23.46 -28.14
CA VAL A 164 -5.13 -22.93 -27.09
C VAL A 164 -5.73 -21.63 -27.60
N PHE A 165 -7.05 -21.53 -27.55
CA PHE A 165 -7.79 -20.32 -27.84
C PHE A 165 -8.19 -19.67 -26.52
N HIS A 166 -7.85 -18.40 -26.37
CA HIS A 166 -8.21 -17.59 -25.23
C HIS A 166 -9.15 -16.49 -25.70
N ILE A 167 -10.26 -16.31 -24.99
CA ILE A 167 -11.29 -15.34 -25.35
C ILE A 167 -11.57 -14.49 -24.12
N VAL A 168 -11.41 -13.18 -24.27
CA VAL A 168 -11.73 -12.20 -23.24
C VAL A 168 -12.74 -11.20 -23.78
N HIS A 169 -13.86 -11.05 -23.07
CA HIS A 169 -14.84 -10.01 -23.31
C HIS A 169 -14.67 -8.94 -22.25
N ALA A 170 -14.55 -7.70 -22.69
CA ALA A 170 -14.38 -6.55 -21.83
C ALA A 170 -15.28 -5.39 -22.28
N GLU A 171 -15.64 -4.53 -21.33
CA GLU A 171 -16.32 -3.28 -21.59
C GLU A 171 -15.34 -2.12 -21.40
N ILE A 172 -15.18 -1.29 -22.43
CA ILE A 172 -14.26 -0.16 -22.46
C ILE A 172 -15.00 1.10 -22.00
N GLY A 173 -14.48 1.75 -20.95
CA GLY A 173 -14.89 3.11 -20.59
C GLY A 173 -14.40 4.15 -21.62
N ALA A 174 -15.23 5.15 -21.90
CA ALA A 174 -15.02 6.30 -22.80
C ALA A 174 -13.71 6.31 -23.65
N PHE A 175 -13.81 5.78 -24.89
CA PHE A 175 -13.00 5.87 -26.13
C PHE A 175 -11.45 5.92 -26.10
N VAL A 176 -10.80 6.48 -25.08
CA VAL A 176 -9.34 6.63 -24.99
C VAL A 176 -8.65 5.30 -24.67
N GLY A 177 -9.32 4.38 -23.94
CA GLY A 177 -8.73 3.09 -23.55
C GLY A 177 -8.56 2.09 -24.70
N ALA A 178 -9.45 2.11 -25.70
CA ALA A 178 -9.53 1.06 -26.72
C ALA A 178 -8.26 0.93 -27.56
N GLN A 179 -7.76 2.04 -28.12
CA GLN A 179 -6.58 2.02 -28.98
C GLN A 179 -5.30 1.70 -28.21
N ILE A 180 -5.18 2.20 -26.97
CA ILE A 180 -4.03 1.90 -26.12
C ILE A 180 -3.98 0.40 -25.81
N ILE A 181 -5.12 -0.19 -25.47
CA ILE A 181 -5.22 -1.64 -25.23
C ILE A 181 -4.84 -2.42 -26.49
N LYS A 182 -5.38 -2.06 -27.66
CA LYS A 182 -5.05 -2.69 -28.94
C LYS A 182 -3.55 -2.66 -29.24
N ASP A 183 -2.90 -1.52 -29.08
CA ASP A 183 -1.48 -1.36 -29.38
C ASP A 183 -0.60 -2.16 -28.41
N LYS A 184 -0.93 -2.14 -27.12
CA LYS A 184 -0.24 -2.93 -26.09
C LYS A 184 -0.39 -4.43 -26.35
N LEU A 185 -1.58 -4.89 -26.69
CA LEU A 185 -1.85 -6.29 -27.01
C LEU A 185 -1.19 -6.76 -28.32
N LYS A 186 -1.07 -5.88 -29.33
CA LYS A 186 -0.27 -6.19 -30.53
C LYS A 186 1.22 -6.32 -30.21
N ARG A 187 1.75 -5.48 -29.31
CA ARG A 187 3.14 -5.57 -28.83
C ARG A 187 3.40 -6.88 -28.08
N LEU A 188 2.43 -7.35 -27.28
CA LEU A 188 2.50 -8.63 -26.57
C LEU A 188 2.79 -9.78 -27.54
N VAL A 189 2.05 -9.87 -28.65
CA VAL A 189 2.19 -10.95 -29.64
C VAL A 189 3.41 -10.84 -30.53
N LYS A 190 3.79 -9.63 -30.95
CA LYS A 190 4.93 -9.43 -31.87
C LYS A 190 6.30 -9.65 -31.21
N GLY A 191 6.36 -9.93 -29.91
CA GLY A 191 7.60 -10.01 -29.14
C GLY A 191 8.17 -8.60 -28.93
N SER A 192 7.82 -7.98 -27.80
CA SER A 192 8.41 -6.69 -27.43
C SER A 192 9.84 -6.90 -26.94
N SER A 193 10.83 -6.36 -27.66
CA SER A 193 12.21 -6.16 -27.22
C SER A 193 12.36 -5.15 -26.07
N CYS A 194 11.28 -4.68 -25.45
CA CYS A 194 11.33 -3.60 -24.46
C CYS A 194 10.49 -3.98 -23.25
N GLU A 195 11.18 -4.54 -22.27
CA GLU A 195 10.70 -4.84 -20.92
C GLU A 195 10.76 -3.59 -20.02
N GLU A 196 11.44 -2.53 -20.47
CA GLU A 196 11.82 -1.36 -19.67
C GLU A 196 10.62 -0.46 -19.30
N GLU A 197 9.62 -0.32 -20.18
CA GLU A 197 8.45 0.56 -19.92
C GLU A 197 7.41 -0.05 -18.97
N LEU A 198 7.21 -1.37 -18.99
CA LEU A 198 6.22 -2.04 -18.13
C LEU A 198 6.72 -2.22 -16.69
N GLN A 199 8.03 -2.29 -16.51
CA GLN A 199 8.62 -2.29 -15.18
C GLN A 199 8.38 -0.96 -14.47
N GLN A 200 8.51 0.18 -15.17
CA GLN A 200 8.46 1.50 -14.55
C GLN A 200 7.10 1.82 -13.90
N GLU A 201 5.97 1.40 -14.49
CA GLU A 201 4.64 1.60 -13.87
C GLU A 201 4.34 0.62 -12.73
N LEU A 202 4.90 -0.59 -12.76
CA LEU A 202 4.80 -1.55 -11.65
C LEU A 202 5.63 -1.11 -10.43
N TRP A 203 6.71 -0.37 -10.64
CA TRP A 203 7.55 0.22 -9.59
C TRP A 203 6.92 1.44 -8.91
N ASN A 204 5.77 1.94 -9.35
CA ASN A 204 5.09 3.06 -8.66
C ASN A 204 4.50 2.65 -7.29
N TYR A 205 4.46 1.35 -6.97
CA TYR A 205 4.16 0.85 -5.62
C TYR A 205 5.41 0.48 -4.81
N GLN A 206 6.61 0.84 -5.29
CA GLN A 206 7.85 0.73 -4.52
C GLN A 206 7.72 1.66 -3.31
N ILE A 207 7.27 1.12 -2.17
CA ILE A 207 7.41 1.82 -0.90
C ILE A 207 8.92 1.93 -0.66
N HIS A 208 9.50 3.09 -1.00
CA HIS A 208 10.88 3.43 -0.71
C HIS A 208 11.03 3.50 0.82
N PRO A 209 11.68 2.54 1.47
CA PRO A 209 11.90 2.61 2.91
C PRO A 209 12.84 3.76 3.28
N GLU A 210 13.65 4.24 2.33
CA GLU A 210 14.55 5.39 2.52
C GLU A 210 13.82 6.73 2.70
N THR A 211 12.53 6.85 2.35
CA THR A 211 11.75 8.07 2.66
C THR A 211 11.18 8.06 4.07
N TRP A 212 11.26 6.91 4.75
CA TRP A 212 10.93 6.78 6.16
C TRP A 212 12.22 6.88 6.96
N ASP A 213 12.88 8.03 6.84
CA ASP A 213 13.96 8.45 7.73
C ASP A 213 13.43 8.35 9.16
N LEU A 214 13.64 7.18 9.78
CA LEU A 214 13.62 6.99 11.22
C LEU A 214 14.90 7.56 11.84
N ASN A 215 15.58 8.47 11.14
CA ASN A 215 16.31 9.56 11.78
C ASN A 215 15.29 10.50 12.44
N TYR A 216 14.68 10.00 13.51
CA TYR A 216 14.53 10.87 14.67
C TYR A 216 15.96 11.19 15.11
N GLU A 217 16.58 12.20 14.48
CA GLU A 217 17.22 13.21 15.30
C GLU A 217 16.19 13.50 16.38
N ILE A 218 16.51 13.11 17.60
CA ILE A 218 15.81 13.58 18.78
C ILE A 218 16.01 15.09 18.72
N TYR A 219 15.12 15.78 18.00
CA TYR A 219 14.83 17.15 18.27
C TYR A 219 14.44 17.11 19.73
N SER A 220 15.35 17.59 20.58
CA SER A 220 14.98 18.22 21.82
C SER A 220 14.17 19.47 21.45
N GLU A 221 13.01 19.29 20.82
CA GLU A 221 11.93 20.23 20.98
C GLU A 221 11.59 20.14 22.44
N ALA A 222 12.15 21.11 23.15
CA ALA A 222 11.81 21.44 24.51
C ALA A 222 10.30 21.26 24.64
N TRP A 223 9.90 20.38 25.56
CA TRP A 223 8.59 20.46 26.14
C TRP A 223 8.53 21.82 26.85
N ASP A 224 8.23 22.89 26.11
CA ASP A 224 7.97 24.22 26.62
C ASP A 224 6.67 24.17 27.41
N PHE A 225 6.73 23.54 28.58
CA PHE A 225 5.85 23.89 29.67
C PHE A 225 6.30 25.25 30.16
N PRO A 226 5.44 26.29 30.15
CA PRO A 226 5.75 27.53 30.82
C PRO A 226 5.92 27.23 32.31
N ILE A 227 7.17 27.13 32.77
CA ILE A 227 7.50 27.19 34.18
C ILE A 227 7.23 28.63 34.59
N MET A 228 6.01 28.89 35.06
CA MET A 228 5.72 30.09 35.82
C MET A 228 6.51 30.00 37.11
N LEU A 229 7.74 30.53 37.11
CA LEU A 229 8.55 30.73 38.31
C LEU A 229 7.74 31.61 39.27
N GLY A 230 7.08 30.94 40.22
CA GLY A 230 6.56 31.58 41.41
C GLY A 230 7.74 32.08 42.23
N SER A 231 7.87 33.40 42.34
CA SER A 231 8.80 34.08 43.23
C SER A 231 8.74 33.46 44.64
N THR A 232 9.83 32.82 45.04
CA THR A 232 10.12 32.55 46.45
C THR A 232 10.49 33.88 47.10
N TYR A 233 9.54 34.47 47.83
CA TYR A 233 9.85 35.30 48.97
C TYR A 233 10.08 34.35 50.15
N MET A 234 11.31 34.29 50.63
CA MET A 234 11.62 33.79 51.98
C MET A 234 11.59 34.99 52.96
N PRO A 235 11.25 34.74 54.23
CA PRO A 235 11.17 35.78 55.27
C PRO A 235 12.53 36.39 55.63
#